data_AF-A0A7C3MAF4-F1
#
_entry.id   AF-A0A7C3MAF4-F1
#
_cell.length_a   1.000
_cell.length_b   1.000
_cell.length_c   1.000
_cell.angle_alpha   90.00
_cell.angle_beta   90.00
_cell.angle_gamma   90.00
#
_symmetry.space_group_name_H-M   'P 1'
#
loop_
_entity.id
_entity.type
_entity.pdbx_description
1 polymer ?
#
loop_
_entity_poly.entity_id
_entity_poly.type
_entity_poly.pdbx_seq_one_letter_code
_entity_poly.pdbx_strand_id
1 'polypeptide(L)'
;MIKGKEVKDNELKREDLLAVDEVLKLVSVAMNKRDPVLIICHLDLACRPEEVLTLTVGDFVRDALGIRVEIRRSKTFRRLPHLSFSLPYVSCWLNIHPLKDEQMYRCG
;
A
#
# COMPACT_ATOMS: atom_id res chain seq x y z
N MET A 1 3.83 34.14 21.09
CA MET A 1 2.81 33.07 21.33
C MET A 1 2.25 32.66 19.99
N ILE A 2 2.61 31.48 19.47
CA ILE A 2 2.09 30.97 18.19
C ILE A 2 0.70 30.42 18.49
N LYS A 3 -0.36 31.05 17.96
CA LYS A 3 -1.71 30.48 18.03
C LYS A 3 -1.74 29.21 17.20
N GLY A 4 -2.04 28.07 17.83
CA GLY A 4 -2.35 26.84 17.12
C GLY A 4 -3.53 27.08 16.20
N LYS A 5 -3.41 26.66 14.94
CA LYS A 5 -4.52 26.72 13.99
C LYS A 5 -5.60 25.75 14.48
N GLU A 6 -6.85 26.20 14.59
CA GLU A 6 -7.95 25.28 14.86
C GLU A 6 -7.98 24.21 13.77
N VAL A 7 -7.80 22.96 14.18
CA VAL A 7 -7.97 21.81 13.29
C VAL A 7 -9.48 21.66 13.14
N LYS A 8 -10.02 21.97 11.97
CA LYS A 8 -11.42 21.65 11.66
C LYS A 8 -11.59 20.14 11.75
N ASP A 9 -12.63 19.70 12.46
CA ASP A 9 -13.00 18.30 12.47
C ASP A 9 -13.26 17.82 11.04
N ASN A 10 -12.76 16.63 10.74
CA ASN A 10 -12.92 16.02 9.44
C ASN A 10 -14.36 15.47 9.37
N GLU A 11 -15.21 16.05 8.51
CA GLU A 11 -16.63 15.70 8.37
C GLU A 11 -16.87 14.29 7.78
N LEU A 12 -15.81 13.52 7.52
CA LEU A 12 -15.88 12.15 6.99
C LEU A 12 -16.65 11.22 7.92
N LYS A 13 -17.73 10.64 7.39
CA LYS A 13 -18.52 9.60 8.04
C LYS A 13 -18.11 8.23 7.52
N ARG A 14 -18.59 7.18 8.18
CA ARG A 14 -18.32 5.79 7.77
C ARG A 14 -18.90 5.49 6.40
N GLU A 15 -20.04 6.10 6.08
CA GLU A 15 -20.74 5.92 4.81
C GLU A 15 -19.99 6.57 3.63
N ASP A 16 -19.04 7.48 3.91
CA ASP A 16 -18.18 8.11 2.91
C ASP A 16 -16.95 7.26 2.57
N LEU A 17 -16.72 6.14 3.28
CA LEU A 17 -15.60 5.24 3.01
C LEU A 17 -15.94 4.29 1.85
N LEU A 18 -14.95 4.11 0.96
CA LEU A 18 -15.09 3.23 -0.18
C LEU A 18 -15.29 1.78 0.25
N ALA A 19 -16.32 1.14 -0.32
CA ALA A 19 -16.47 -0.31 -0.28
C ALA A 19 -15.45 -1.00 -1.21
N VAL A 20 -15.22 -2.30 -0.99
CA VAL A 20 -14.25 -3.08 -1.77
C VAL A 20 -14.55 -3.04 -3.27
N ASP A 21 -15.82 -3.12 -3.67
CA ASP A 21 -16.23 -3.06 -5.07
C ASP A 21 -15.96 -1.68 -5.70
N GLU A 22 -16.05 -0.60 -4.93
CA GLU A 22 -15.74 0.75 -5.38
C GLU A 22 -14.22 0.93 -5.58
N VAL A 23 -13.41 0.37 -4.68
CA VAL A 23 -11.95 0.29 -4.87
C VAL A 23 -11.61 -0.48 -6.15
N LEU A 24 -12.29 -1.60 -6.41
CA LEU A 24 -12.08 -2.36 -7.66
C LEU A 24 -12.47 -1.57 -8.91
N LYS A 25 -13.51 -0.72 -8.85
CA LYS A 25 -13.83 0.21 -9.95
C LYS A 25 -12.69 1.20 -10.20
N LEU A 26 -12.07 1.77 -9.16
CA LEU A 26 -10.91 2.66 -9.31
C LEU A 26 -9.71 1.94 -9.94
N VAL A 27 -9.44 0.72 -9.49
CA VAL A 27 -8.37 -0.14 -10.01
C VAL A 27 -8.59 -0.45 -11.50
N SER A 28 -9.85 -0.66 -11.92
CA SER A 28 -10.20 -1.04 -13.29
C SER A 28 -9.94 0.06 -14.34
N VAL A 29 -9.93 1.33 -13.91
CA VAL A 29 -9.74 2.49 -14.80
C VAL A 29 -8.32 3.06 -14.76
N ALA A 30 -7.43 2.48 -13.96
CA ALA A 30 -6.06 2.96 -13.84
C ALA A 30 -5.23 2.65 -15.10
N MET A 31 -4.46 3.64 -15.56
CA MET A 31 -3.89 3.65 -16.91
C MET A 31 -2.63 2.79 -17.09
N ASN A 32 -1.85 2.60 -16.03
CA ASN A 32 -0.61 1.83 -16.07
C ASN A 32 -0.69 0.61 -15.14
N LYS A 33 0.30 -0.28 -15.20
CA LYS A 33 0.29 -1.51 -14.39
C LYS A 33 0.61 -1.28 -12.91
N ARG A 34 1.18 -0.13 -12.55
CA ARG A 34 1.61 0.21 -11.19
C ARG A 34 0.50 0.82 -10.35
N ASP A 35 -0.27 1.73 -10.92
CA ASP A 35 -1.31 2.48 -10.20
C ASP A 35 -2.43 1.58 -9.62
N PRO A 36 -2.91 0.53 -10.33
CA PRO A 36 -3.75 -0.53 -9.75
C PRO A 36 -3.21 -1.05 -8.42
N VAL A 37 -1.91 -1.33 -8.39
CA VAL A 37 -1.22 -1.92 -7.23
C VAL A 37 -1.16 -0.92 -6.08
N LEU A 38 -0.82 0.34 -6.36
CA LEU A 38 -0.79 1.39 -5.34
C LEU A 38 -2.16 1.57 -4.69
N ILE A 39 -3.23 1.57 -5.48
CA ILE A 39 -4.60 1.74 -4.98
C ILE A 39 -5.01 0.55 -4.10
N ILE A 40 -4.91 -0.68 -4.63
CA ILE A 40 -5.44 -1.85 -3.92
C ILE A 40 -4.57 -2.29 -2.73
N CYS A 41 -3.28 -1.97 -2.72
CA CYS A 41 -2.42 -2.21 -1.55
C CYS A 41 -2.93 -1.48 -0.30
N HIS A 42 -3.54 -0.30 -0.44
CA HIS A 42 -4.11 0.40 0.72
C HIS A 42 -5.23 -0.37 1.41
N LEU A 43 -5.97 -1.20 0.67
CA LEU A 43 -7.06 -2.00 1.20
C LEU A 43 -6.57 -3.07 2.19
N ASP A 44 -5.47 -3.76 1.85
CA ASP A 44 -4.89 -4.80 2.70
C ASP A 44 -3.98 -4.23 3.79
N LEU A 45 -3.17 -3.23 3.45
CA LEU A 45 -2.13 -2.71 4.34
C LEU A 45 -2.67 -1.72 5.36
N ALA A 46 -3.84 -1.10 5.12
CA ALA A 46 -4.42 -0.05 5.96
C ALA A 46 -3.34 0.96 6.41
N CYS A 47 -2.61 1.50 5.43
CA CYS A 47 -1.39 2.27 5.65
C CYS A 47 -1.48 3.70 5.11
N ARG A 48 -0.63 4.56 5.67
CA ARG A 48 -0.52 5.94 5.18
C ARG A 48 0.07 5.94 3.77
N PRO A 49 -0.27 6.90 2.91
CA PRO A 49 0.33 7.04 1.58
C PRO A 49 1.87 7.02 1.61
N GLU A 50 2.46 7.73 2.56
CA GLU A 50 3.92 7.76 2.77
C GLU A 50 4.54 6.38 3.02
N GLU A 51 3.83 5.48 3.70
CA GLU A 51 4.31 4.13 4.00
C GLU A 51 4.42 3.32 2.71
N VAL A 52 3.40 3.36 1.85
CA VAL A 52 3.41 2.70 0.52
C VAL A 52 4.51 3.27 -0.38
N LEU A 53 4.64 4.60 -0.41
CA LEU A 53 5.61 5.29 -1.28
C LEU A 53 7.06 5.01 -0.90
N THR A 54 7.32 4.46 0.29
CA THR A 54 8.66 4.07 0.74
C THR A 54 8.98 2.59 0.53
N LEU A 55 8.02 1.80 0.06
CA LEU A 55 8.22 0.38 -0.20
C LEU A 55 9.14 0.15 -1.41
N THR A 56 9.97 -0.87 -1.32
CA THR A 56 10.76 -1.40 -2.44
C THR A 56 10.25 -2.79 -2.84
N VAL A 57 10.66 -3.28 -4.00
CA VAL A 57 10.35 -4.65 -4.47
C VAL A 57 10.72 -5.69 -3.40
N GLY A 58 11.85 -5.50 -2.73
CA GLY A 58 12.34 -6.38 -1.67
C GLY A 58 11.51 -6.39 -0.38
N ASP A 59 10.55 -5.48 -0.23
CA ASP A 59 9.64 -5.45 0.93
C ASP A 59 8.48 -6.44 0.78
N PHE A 60 8.23 -6.93 -0.44
CA PHE A 60 7.23 -7.96 -0.72
C PHE A 60 7.88 -9.35 -0.58
N VAL A 61 7.77 -9.91 0.63
CA VAL A 61 8.40 -11.18 0.96
C VAL A 61 7.39 -12.31 0.80
N ARG A 62 7.73 -13.32 -0.01
CA ARG A 62 6.90 -14.52 -0.17
C ARG A 62 7.08 -15.46 1.02
N ASP A 63 5.99 -16.03 1.52
CA ASP A 63 5.98 -17.05 2.58
C ASP A 63 4.84 -18.06 2.37
N ALA A 64 4.61 -18.94 3.35
CA ALA A 64 3.61 -20.01 3.28
C ALA A 64 2.16 -19.50 3.17
N LEU A 65 1.88 -18.26 3.57
CA LEU A 65 0.55 -17.64 3.53
C LEU A 65 0.36 -16.74 2.30
N GLY A 66 1.39 -16.55 1.48
CA GLY A 66 1.35 -15.72 0.28
C GLY A 66 2.46 -14.69 0.27
N ILE A 67 2.10 -13.41 0.30
CA ILE A 67 3.04 -12.29 0.33
C ILE A 67 2.80 -11.48 1.60
N ARG A 68 3.84 -11.30 2.42
CA ARG A 68 3.87 -10.32 3.50
C ARG A 68 4.62 -9.07 3.07
N VAL A 69 4.19 -7.90 3.54
CA VAL A 69 4.82 -6.62 3.20
C VAL A 69 5.54 -6.04 4.40
N GLU A 70 6.83 -5.74 4.25
CA GLU A 70 7.63 -5.15 5.30
C GLU A 70 7.52 -3.62 5.33
N ILE A 71 6.60 -3.09 6.14
CA ILE A 71 6.44 -1.64 6.33
C ILE A 71 7.48 -1.15 7.33
N ARG A 72 8.63 -0.68 6.81
CA ARG A 72 9.81 -0.28 7.62
C ARG A 72 9.74 1.14 8.16
N ARG A 73 9.27 2.08 7.34
CA ARG A 73 9.14 3.50 7.72
C ARG A 73 7.70 3.74 8.16
N SER A 74 7.51 3.95 9.46
CA SER A 74 6.25 4.38 10.05
C SER A 74 6.54 5.30 11.22
N LYS A 75 5.67 6.29 11.45
CA LYS A 75 5.71 7.11 12.66
C LYS A 75 5.45 6.28 13.93
N THR A 76 4.69 5.20 13.81
CA THR A 76 4.10 4.50 14.97
C THR A 76 4.74 3.15 15.25
N PHE A 77 4.82 2.24 14.27
CA PHE A 77 5.38 0.90 14.47
C PHE A 77 5.70 0.18 13.15
N ARG A 78 6.71 -0.70 13.15
CA ARG A 78 7.01 -1.58 12.00
C ARG A 78 6.02 -2.74 11.97
N ARG A 79 5.48 -3.08 10.81
CA ARG A 79 4.47 -4.15 10.68
C ARG A 79 4.67 -4.99 9.43
N LEU A 80 4.20 -6.23 9.51
CA LEU A 80 4.34 -7.26 8.48
C LEU A 80 2.96 -7.82 8.04
N PRO A 81 2.00 -6.98 7.58
CA PRO A 81 0.71 -7.47 7.12
C PRO A 81 0.86 -8.41 5.90
N HIS A 82 0.00 -9.42 5.84
CA HIS A 82 -0.17 -10.27 4.66
C HIS A 82 -1.15 -9.64 3.68
N LEU A 83 -0.86 -9.81 2.39
CA LEU A 83 -1.76 -9.40 1.33
C LEU A 83 -2.92 -10.39 1.21
N SER A 84 -4.10 -9.85 0.89
CA SER A 84 -5.32 -10.57 0.61
C SER A 84 -5.86 -10.13 -0.76
N PHE A 85 -6.65 -9.04 -0.82
CA PHE A 85 -7.26 -8.56 -2.06
C PHE A 85 -6.25 -8.09 -3.10
N SER A 86 -5.13 -7.52 -2.65
CA SER A 86 -4.07 -6.97 -3.50
C SER A 86 -3.11 -8.02 -4.06
N LEU A 87 -3.13 -9.25 -3.53
CA LEU A 87 -2.17 -10.30 -3.87
C LEU A 87 -2.03 -10.57 -5.39
N PRO A 88 -3.11 -10.75 -6.18
CA PRO A 88 -2.97 -10.97 -7.63
C PRO A 88 -2.39 -9.76 -8.37
N TYR A 89 -2.72 -8.54 -7.93
CA TYR A 89 -2.24 -7.30 -8.53
C TYR A 89 -0.75 -7.10 -8.25
N VAL A 90 -0.34 -7.27 -6.99
CA VAL A 90 1.06 -7.19 -6.56
C VAL A 90 1.90 -8.27 -7.25
N SER A 91 1.42 -9.51 -7.30
CA SER A 91 2.14 -10.61 -7.97
C SER A 91 2.38 -10.32 -9.46
N CYS A 92 1.35 -9.86 -10.17
CA CYS A 92 1.46 -9.48 -11.58
C CYS A 92 2.47 -8.34 -11.78
N TRP A 93 2.41 -7.30 -10.95
CA TRP A 93 3.34 -6.19 -11.01
C TRP A 93 4.78 -6.61 -10.71
N LEU A 94 5.00 -7.45 -9.68
CA LEU A 94 6.33 -7.93 -9.31
C LEU A 94 6.98 -8.71 -10.46
N ASN A 95 6.19 -9.46 -11.23
CA ASN A 95 6.69 -10.24 -12.37
C ASN A 95 7.15 -9.38 -13.56
N ILE A 96 6.63 -8.16 -13.69
CA ILE A 96 6.98 -7.22 -14.77
C ILE A 96 7.85 -6.05 -14.32
N HIS A 97 8.09 -5.91 -13.01
CA HIS A 97 8.83 -4.79 -12.48
C HIS A 97 10.27 -4.79 -13.04
N PRO A 98 10.82 -3.63 -13.46
CA PRO A 98 12.19 -3.57 -14.00
C PRO A 98 13.26 -4.13 -13.05
N LEU A 99 13.04 -4.00 -11.74
CA LEU A 99 13.95 -4.47 -10.69
C LEU A 99 13.48 -5.79 -10.03
N LYS A 100 12.70 -6.62 -10.73
CA LYS A 100 12.15 -7.88 -10.16
C LYS A 100 13.21 -8.88 -9.70
N ASP A 101 14.38 -8.87 -10.34
CA ASP A 101 15.50 -9.77 -10.05
C ASP A 101 16.46 -9.14 -9.02
N GLU A 102 16.31 -7.85 -8.72
CA GLU A 102 17.11 -7.15 -7.72
C GLU A 102 16.46 -7.28 -6.33
N GLN A 103 16.93 -8.24 -5.55
CA GLN A 103 16.58 -8.36 -4.13
C GLN A 103 17.36 -7.39 -3.21
N MET A 104 18.25 -6.56 -3.77
CA MET A 104 19.28 -5.85 -3.02
C MET A 104 19.14 -4.33 -3.04
N TYR A 105 18.15 -3.82 -2.30
CA TYR A 105 18.26 -2.51 -1.65
C TYR A 105 17.65 -2.59 -0.24
N ARG A 106 18.25 -3.45 0.59
CA ARG A 106 18.13 -3.33 2.05
C ARG A 106 19.12 -2.27 2.49
N CYS A 107 18.75 -1.00 2.34
CA CYS A 107 19.50 0.06 3.03
C CYS A 107 19.34 -0.22 4.54
N GLY A 108 20.47 -0.55 5.18
CA GLY A 108 20.58 -0.76 6.63
C GLY A 108 20.24 0.48 7.43
#